data_AF-A0A0D9NIZ6-F1
#
_entry.id   AF-A0A0D9NIZ6-F1
#
_cell.length_a   1.000
_cell.length_b   1.000
_cell.length_c   1.000
_cell.angle_alpha   90.00
_cell.angle_beta   90.00
_cell.angle_gamma   90.00
#
_symmetry.space_group_name_H-M   'P 1'
#
loop_
_entity.id
_entity.type
_entity.pdbx_description
1 polymer ?
#
loop_
_entity_poly.entity_id
_entity_poly.type
_entity_poly.pdbx_seq_one_letter_code
_entity_poly.pdbx_strand_id
1 'polypeptide(L)'
;MNAATFRHTGDWNAASRQNRALRFIESYAKEVASDIGIQYSATKYYAPSCVFFDTTNVTYNGANDIKAWMQRLFSSFDKIEFTGLTFLVIEEGTPEHDAPIYTVNAEFMAKYYVKGDPEPVSVPRLFVFTIGRSESEDGFDGLQYLDVKLYWDTSLVKEKILRRRITSVKDQGGPVD
;
A
#
# COMPACT_ATOMS: atom_id res chain seq x y z
N MET A 1 4.63 30.40 -1.59
CA MET A 1 3.68 29.38 -1.11
C MET A 1 4.14 28.91 0.25
N ASN A 2 3.25 28.92 1.25
CA ASN A 2 3.52 28.27 2.54
C ASN A 2 2.89 26.88 2.47
N ALA A 3 3.71 25.83 2.42
CA ALA A 3 3.21 24.47 2.55
C ALA A 3 2.67 24.28 3.97
N ALA A 4 1.47 23.72 4.10
CA ALA A 4 0.92 23.35 5.41
C ALA A 4 1.39 21.93 5.74
N THR A 5 1.67 21.68 7.02
CA THR A 5 2.04 20.33 7.48
C THR A 5 1.03 19.82 8.48
N PHE A 6 0.71 18.53 8.39
CA PHE A 6 -0.14 17.84 9.34
C PHE A 6 0.56 16.54 9.76
N ARG A 7 0.71 16.36 11.07
CA ARG A 7 1.32 15.15 11.64
C ARG A 7 0.31 14.37 12.44
N HIS A 8 0.28 13.06 12.23
CA HIS A 8 -0.51 12.11 13.01
C HIS A 8 0.37 10.93 13.45
N THR A 9 0.10 10.38 14.63
CA THR A 9 0.81 9.22 15.18
C THR A 9 -0.20 8.25 15.77
N GLY A 10 0.06 6.96 15.55
CA GLY A 10 -0.81 5.86 15.87
C GLY A 10 -1.86 5.59 14.79
N ASP A 11 -2.79 4.71 15.14
CA ASP A 11 -3.81 4.24 14.21
C ASP A 11 -4.88 5.31 13.90
N TRP A 12 -5.77 5.00 12.96
CA TRP A 12 -6.80 5.91 12.48
C TRP A 12 -7.76 6.37 13.58
N ASN A 13 -7.93 7.68 13.74
CA ASN A 13 -8.81 8.27 14.73
C ASN A 13 -9.60 9.47 14.19
N ALA A 14 -10.36 10.16 15.05
CA ALA A 14 -11.14 11.31 14.64
C ALA A 14 -10.29 12.46 14.09
N ALA A 15 -9.09 12.69 14.63
CA ALA A 15 -8.18 13.74 14.19
C ALA A 15 -7.56 13.42 12.83
N SER A 16 -7.07 12.19 12.61
CA SER A 16 -6.52 11.79 11.30
C SER A 16 -7.57 11.93 10.19
N ARG A 17 -8.84 11.63 10.48
CA ARG A 17 -9.95 11.74 9.54
C ARG A 17 -10.35 13.18 9.20
N GLN A 18 -9.83 14.19 9.89
CA GLN A 18 -10.04 15.59 9.46
C GLN A 18 -9.18 15.92 8.23
N ASN A 19 -8.02 15.28 8.07
CA ASN A 19 -7.14 15.47 6.91
C ASN A 19 -7.61 14.62 5.71
N ARG A 20 -7.80 15.25 4.55
CA ARG A 20 -8.32 14.59 3.33
C ARG A 20 -7.38 13.51 2.80
N ALA A 21 -6.08 13.76 2.77
CA ALA A 21 -5.09 12.79 2.31
C ALA A 21 -5.09 11.53 3.19
N LEU A 22 -5.22 11.70 4.52
CA LEU A 22 -5.29 10.56 5.43
C LEU A 22 -6.60 9.77 5.30
N ARG A 23 -7.74 10.43 5.03
CA ARG A 23 -8.99 9.70 4.71
C ARG A 23 -8.85 8.86 3.43
N PHE A 24 -8.20 9.43 2.42
CA PHE A 24 -7.91 8.72 1.16
C PHE A 24 -7.04 7.48 1.41
N ILE A 25 -5.94 7.64 2.17
CA ILE A 25 -5.05 6.52 2.52
C ILE A 25 -5.76 5.48 3.42
N GLU A 26 -6.55 5.91 4.41
CA GLU A 26 -7.33 5.00 5.27
C GLU A 26 -8.32 4.18 4.44
N SER A 27 -9.02 4.80 3.48
CA SER A 27 -9.94 4.12 2.56
C SER A 27 -9.20 3.06 1.75
N TYR A 28 -8.09 3.42 1.10
CA TYR A 28 -7.25 2.49 0.35
C TYR A 28 -6.77 1.31 1.21
N ALA A 29 -6.20 1.60 2.39
CA ALA A 29 -5.65 0.57 3.27
C ALA A 29 -6.73 -0.40 3.77
N LYS A 30 -7.92 0.11 4.14
CA LYS A 30 -9.06 -0.72 4.53
C LYS A 30 -9.56 -1.60 3.40
N GLU A 31 -9.64 -1.06 2.19
CA GLU A 31 -10.14 -1.82 1.05
C GLU A 31 -9.18 -2.96 0.69
N VAL A 32 -7.88 -2.70 0.62
CA VAL A 32 -6.85 -3.74 0.45
C VAL A 32 -6.89 -4.79 1.56
N ALA A 33 -7.06 -4.38 2.82
CA ALA A 33 -7.15 -5.31 3.95
C ALA A 33 -8.44 -6.16 3.92
N SER A 34 -9.54 -5.61 3.40
CA SER A 34 -10.83 -6.30 3.30
C SER A 34 -10.88 -7.32 2.15
N ASP A 35 -10.17 -7.02 1.06
CA ASP A 35 -10.10 -7.88 -0.12
C ASP A 35 -8.71 -7.79 -0.76
N ILE A 36 -7.84 -8.73 -0.38
CA ILE A 36 -6.49 -8.85 -0.94
C ILE A 36 -6.49 -9.34 -2.40
N GLY A 37 -7.66 -9.72 -2.94
CA GLY A 37 -7.85 -10.00 -4.37
C GLY A 37 -7.92 -8.74 -5.23
N ILE A 38 -8.06 -7.57 -4.60
CA ILE A 38 -8.05 -6.25 -5.27
C ILE A 38 -9.12 -6.21 -6.37
N GLN A 39 -10.38 -6.49 -6.05
CA GLN A 39 -11.44 -6.57 -7.07
C GLN A 39 -11.85 -5.19 -7.63
N TYR A 40 -11.59 -4.10 -6.91
CA TYR A 40 -11.94 -2.73 -7.35
C TYR A 40 -11.23 -2.31 -8.64
N SER A 41 -11.79 -1.32 -9.37
CA SER A 41 -11.19 -0.79 -10.61
C SER A 41 -9.74 -0.37 -10.41
N ALA A 42 -8.83 -0.71 -11.33
CA ALA A 42 -7.41 -0.36 -11.19
C ALA A 42 -7.20 1.14 -10.92
N THR A 43 -8.05 1.96 -11.55
CA THR A 43 -8.04 3.42 -11.47
C THR A 43 -8.75 3.99 -10.25
N LYS A 44 -9.27 3.18 -9.32
CA LYS A 44 -9.96 3.73 -8.14
C LYS A 44 -9.03 4.53 -7.22
N TYR A 45 -7.81 4.04 -7.01
CA TYR A 45 -6.82 4.67 -6.12
C TYR A 45 -5.54 5.11 -6.83
N TYR A 46 -5.17 4.46 -7.94
CA TYR A 46 -3.97 4.78 -8.70
C TYR A 46 -4.33 5.51 -9.99
N ALA A 47 -3.64 6.59 -10.31
CA ALA A 47 -3.81 7.25 -11.60
C ALA A 47 -3.39 6.32 -12.75
N PRO A 48 -4.03 6.42 -13.93
CA PRO A 48 -3.52 5.81 -15.17
C PRO A 48 -2.05 6.11 -15.41
N SER A 49 -1.57 7.31 -15.07
CA SER A 49 -0.16 7.72 -15.17
C SER A 49 0.73 7.31 -13.99
N CYS A 50 0.18 6.70 -12.93
CA CYS A 50 0.87 6.54 -11.66
C CYS A 50 2.19 5.76 -11.81
N VAL A 51 3.25 6.22 -11.16
CA VAL A 51 4.53 5.50 -11.09
C VAL A 51 4.72 4.91 -9.69
N PHE A 52 4.97 3.60 -9.60
CA PHE A 52 5.20 2.91 -8.34
C PHE A 52 6.61 2.33 -8.29
N PHE A 53 7.40 2.76 -7.31
CA PHE A 53 8.73 2.26 -7.01
C PHE A 53 8.66 1.27 -5.83
N ASP A 54 8.98 -0.01 -6.10
CA ASP A 54 9.14 -1.00 -5.04
C ASP A 54 10.57 -0.99 -4.47
N THR A 55 10.72 -1.53 -3.27
CA THR A 55 12.00 -1.61 -2.54
C THR A 55 13.06 -2.46 -3.26
N THR A 56 12.67 -3.22 -4.29
CA THR A 56 13.55 -4.03 -5.13
C THR A 56 14.08 -3.27 -6.36
N ASN A 57 13.86 -1.95 -6.43
CA ASN A 57 14.20 -1.10 -7.57
C ASN A 57 13.41 -1.45 -8.85
N VAL A 58 12.33 -2.21 -8.73
CA VAL A 58 11.37 -2.45 -9.81
C VAL A 58 10.38 -1.28 -9.84
N THR A 59 10.12 -0.77 -11.05
CA THR A 59 9.13 0.29 -11.29
C THR A 59 7.92 -0.31 -12.01
N TYR A 60 6.72 -0.01 -11.52
CA TYR A 60 5.45 -0.34 -12.18
C TYR A 60 4.81 0.93 -12.69
N ASN A 61 4.37 0.93 -13.95
CA ASN A 61 3.86 2.12 -14.63
C ASN A 61 2.38 1.96 -14.94
N GLY A 62 1.57 2.83 -14.34
CA GLY A 62 0.13 2.89 -14.50
C GLY A 62 -0.63 1.92 -13.61
N ALA A 63 -1.89 2.28 -13.37
CA ALA A 63 -2.80 1.61 -12.45
C ALA A 63 -2.94 0.09 -12.68
N ASN A 64 -2.99 -0.36 -13.94
CA ASN A 64 -3.16 -1.78 -14.27
C ASN A 64 -1.93 -2.62 -13.90
N ASP A 65 -0.72 -2.14 -14.18
CA ASP A 65 0.52 -2.83 -13.86
C ASP A 65 0.70 -2.96 -12.35
N ILE A 66 0.40 -1.88 -11.62
CA ILE A 66 0.42 -1.83 -10.16
C ILE A 66 -0.58 -2.85 -9.59
N LYS A 67 -1.83 -2.84 -10.06
CA LYS A 67 -2.86 -3.79 -9.62
C LYS A 67 -2.43 -5.24 -9.87
N ALA A 68 -1.93 -5.55 -11.06
CA ALA A 68 -1.47 -6.90 -11.40
C ALA A 68 -0.30 -7.34 -10.51
N TRP A 69 0.62 -6.44 -10.18
CA TRP A 69 1.68 -6.71 -9.21
C TRP A 69 1.13 -6.96 -7.80
N MET A 70 0.23 -6.11 -7.30
CA MET A 70 -0.38 -6.29 -5.98
C MET A 70 -1.08 -7.64 -5.86
N GLN A 71 -1.86 -8.03 -6.87
CA GLN A 71 -2.53 -9.34 -6.91
C GLN A 71 -1.52 -10.51 -6.85
N ARG A 72 -0.39 -10.40 -7.58
CA ARG A 72 0.68 -11.41 -7.50
C ARG A 72 1.31 -11.46 -6.12
N LEU A 73 1.64 -10.30 -5.55
CA LEU A 73 2.23 -10.18 -4.22
C LEU A 73 1.30 -10.81 -3.17
N PHE A 74 0.01 -10.52 -3.23
CA PHE A 74 -0.94 -10.92 -2.21
C PHE A 74 -1.45 -12.35 -2.33
N SER A 75 -1.22 -13.01 -3.47
CA SER A 75 -1.68 -14.39 -3.70
C SER A 75 -1.19 -15.42 -2.66
N SER A 76 -0.07 -15.13 -1.98
CA SER A 76 0.54 -15.99 -0.95
C SER A 76 -0.02 -15.80 0.47
N PHE A 77 -0.94 -14.86 0.67
CA PHE A 77 -1.52 -14.54 1.98
C PHE A 77 -3.02 -14.84 2.01
N ASP A 78 -3.55 -15.10 3.20
CA ASP A 78 -5.00 -15.21 3.45
C ASP A 78 -5.62 -13.84 3.73
N LYS A 79 -4.88 -12.97 4.41
CA LYS A 79 -5.24 -11.57 4.65
C LYS A 79 -4.01 -10.74 4.98
N ILE A 80 -4.20 -9.43 4.97
CA ILE A 80 -3.22 -8.46 5.45
C ILE A 80 -3.93 -7.50 6.40
N GLU A 81 -3.26 -7.13 7.48
CA GLU A 81 -3.71 -6.06 8.37
C GLU A 81 -2.70 -4.92 8.36
N PHE A 82 -3.19 -3.68 8.43
CA PHE A 82 -2.38 -2.48 8.55
C PHE A 82 -2.70 -1.78 9.87
N THR A 83 -1.66 -1.42 10.62
CA THR A 83 -1.75 -0.51 11.76
C THR A 83 -0.96 0.75 11.45
N GLY A 84 -1.58 1.91 11.56
CA GLY A 84 -0.88 3.19 11.38
C GLY A 84 0.16 3.43 12.47
N LEU A 85 1.35 3.91 12.09
CA LEU A 85 2.43 4.27 13.02
C LEU A 85 2.64 5.78 13.06
N THR A 86 3.06 6.36 11.94
CA THR A 86 3.32 7.80 11.81
C THR A 86 2.92 8.26 10.42
N PHE A 87 2.30 9.44 10.35
CA PHE A 87 1.94 10.09 9.10
C PHE A 87 2.38 11.54 9.15
N LEU A 88 3.11 11.97 8.13
CA LEU A 88 3.44 13.37 7.88
C LEU A 88 2.90 13.74 6.51
N VAL A 89 1.88 14.59 6.51
CA VAL A 89 1.27 15.17 5.31
C VAL A 89 1.86 16.55 5.10
N ILE A 90 2.31 16.82 3.88
CA ILE A 90 2.71 18.12 3.38
C ILE A 90 1.68 18.49 2.31
N GLU A 91 0.95 19.57 2.53
CA GLU A 91 0.01 20.13 1.55
C GLU A 91 0.77 21.16 0.72
N GLU A 92 0.98 20.84 -0.56
CA GLU A 92 1.89 21.56 -1.45
C GLU A 92 1.21 22.70 -2.21
N GLY A 93 -0.11 22.64 -2.43
CA GLY A 93 -0.84 23.66 -3.18
C GLY A 93 -2.36 23.48 -3.20
N THR A 94 -3.04 24.42 -3.85
CA THR A 94 -4.48 24.37 -4.11
C THR A 94 -4.77 23.62 -5.42
N PRO A 95 -5.96 23.00 -5.59
CA PRO A 95 -6.32 22.18 -6.77
C PRO A 95 -6.39 22.92 -8.12
N GLU A 96 -6.02 24.20 -8.17
CA GLU A 96 -6.20 25.10 -9.32
C GLU A 96 -5.08 24.96 -10.36
N HIS A 97 -4.02 24.24 -10.03
CA HIS A 97 -2.95 23.88 -10.94
C HIS A 97 -2.81 22.36 -10.94
N ASP A 98 -2.43 21.74 -12.07
CA ASP A 98 -2.15 20.30 -12.24
C ASP A 98 -0.94 19.81 -11.38
N ALA A 99 -0.79 20.36 -10.18
CA ALA A 99 0.23 20.09 -9.22
C ALA A 99 -0.25 19.03 -8.21
N PRO A 100 0.68 18.22 -7.66
CA PRO A 100 0.37 17.35 -6.54
C PRO A 100 -0.21 18.16 -5.38
N ILE A 101 -1.27 17.64 -4.77
CA ILE A 101 -1.96 18.32 -3.67
C ILE A 101 -1.28 17.96 -2.35
N TYR A 102 -0.84 16.70 -2.22
CA TYR A 102 -0.22 16.21 -1.00
C TYR A 102 1.01 15.36 -1.28
N THR A 103 2.05 15.57 -0.48
CA THR A 103 3.10 14.57 -0.25
C THR A 103 2.89 13.97 1.13
N VAL A 104 2.85 12.65 1.24
CA VAL A 104 2.61 11.95 2.51
C VAL A 104 3.71 10.92 2.76
N ASN A 105 4.43 11.08 3.87
CA ASN A 105 5.21 10.00 4.46
C ASN A 105 4.28 9.21 5.39
N ALA A 106 4.01 7.96 5.05
CA ALA A 106 3.07 7.10 5.77
C ALA A 106 3.78 5.83 6.23
N GLU A 107 3.91 5.67 7.54
CA GLU A 107 4.45 4.48 8.18
C GLU A 107 3.33 3.57 8.68
N PHE A 108 3.44 2.30 8.33
CA PHE A 108 2.53 1.24 8.76
C PHE A 108 3.30 0.09 9.38
N MET A 109 2.69 -0.57 10.36
CA MET A 109 2.99 -1.97 10.64
C MET A 109 2.04 -2.82 9.81
N ALA A 110 2.56 -3.61 8.89
CA ALA A 110 1.77 -4.54 8.10
C ALA A 110 1.93 -5.96 8.64
N LYS A 111 0.83 -6.65 8.92
CA LYS A 111 0.82 -8.07 9.30
C LYS A 111 0.37 -8.93 8.12
N TYR A 112 1.24 -9.85 7.70
CA TYR A 112 0.99 -10.80 6.63
C TYR A 112 0.59 -12.15 7.21
N TYR A 113 -0.62 -12.60 6.90
CA TYR A 113 -1.09 -13.93 7.26
C TYR A 113 -0.76 -14.87 6.10
N VAL A 114 0.41 -15.51 6.15
CA VAL A 114 0.87 -16.44 5.10
C VAL A 114 -0.03 -17.67 5.10
N LYS A 115 -0.46 -18.10 3.91
CA LYS A 115 -1.30 -19.29 3.74
C LYS A 115 -0.67 -20.50 4.42
N GLY A 116 -1.44 -21.14 5.31
CA GLY A 116 -1.00 -22.32 6.06
C GLY A 116 0.00 -22.02 7.19
N ASP A 117 0.27 -20.77 7.53
CA ASP A 117 1.03 -20.39 8.72
C ASP A 117 0.08 -19.83 9.80
N PRO A 118 0.04 -20.41 11.02
CA PRO A 118 -0.78 -19.88 12.10
C PRO A 118 -0.32 -18.51 12.61
N GLU A 119 0.97 -18.17 12.42
CA GLU A 119 1.56 -16.95 12.97
C GLU A 119 1.79 -15.90 11.87
N PRO A 120 1.26 -14.68 12.01
CA PRO A 120 1.48 -13.63 11.03
C PRO A 120 2.91 -13.09 11.09
N VAL A 121 3.40 -12.62 9.94
CA VAL A 121 4.68 -11.89 9.85
C VAL A 121 4.41 -10.40 9.91
N SER A 122 4.96 -9.72 10.92
CA SER A 122 4.83 -8.26 11.04
C SER A 122 6.03 -7.58 10.39
N VAL A 123 5.79 -6.65 9.48
CA VAL A 123 6.84 -5.89 8.79
C VAL A 123 6.49 -4.40 8.75
N PRO A 124 7.38 -3.52 9.24
CA PRO A 124 7.20 -2.08 9.05
C PRO A 124 7.33 -1.71 7.57
N ARG A 125 6.46 -0.82 7.11
CA ARG A 125 6.47 -0.26 5.76
C ARG A 125 6.48 1.26 5.83
N LEU A 126 7.36 1.87 5.06
CA LEU A 126 7.29 3.29 4.75
C LEU A 126 6.81 3.46 3.32
N PHE A 127 5.75 4.22 3.16
CA PHE A 127 5.33 4.74 1.88
C PHE A 127 5.61 6.24 1.81
N VAL A 128 6.11 6.68 0.66
CA VAL A 128 6.09 8.09 0.28
C VAL A 128 5.10 8.20 -0.87
N PHE A 129 3.97 8.87 -0.61
CA PHE A 129 2.90 9.06 -1.57
C PHE A 129 2.91 10.48 -2.11
N THR A 130 2.76 10.62 -3.41
CA THR A 130 2.29 11.85 -4.04
C THR A 130 0.83 11.64 -4.43
N ILE A 131 -0.06 12.45 -3.86
CA ILE A 131 -1.50 12.36 -4.06
C ILE A 131 -1.97 13.64 -4.77
N GLY A 132 -2.76 13.47 -5.83
CA GLY A 132 -3.27 14.57 -6.61
C GLY A 132 -4.69 14.34 -7.09
N ARG A 133 -5.15 15.25 -7.94
CA ARG A 133 -6.45 15.16 -8.59
C ARG A 133 -6.53 13.87 -9.40
N SER A 134 -7.71 13.24 -9.39
CA SER A 134 -7.93 12.07 -10.22
C SER A 134 -7.92 12.41 -11.72
N GLU A 135 -7.25 11.56 -12.49
CA GLU A 135 -7.19 11.55 -13.95
C GLU A 135 -8.31 10.71 -14.59
N SER A 136 -9.17 10.09 -13.78
CA SER A 136 -10.26 9.22 -14.24
C SER A 136 -11.54 9.44 -13.43
N GLU A 137 -12.69 9.06 -13.97
CA GLU A 137 -13.98 9.19 -13.26
C GLU A 137 -14.08 8.27 -12.02
N ASP A 138 -13.27 7.21 -11.96
CA ASP A 138 -13.26 6.21 -10.88
C ASP A 138 -12.55 6.67 -9.58
N GLY A 139 -11.86 7.82 -9.60
CA GLY A 139 -11.00 8.26 -8.49
C GLY A 139 -11.76 8.44 -7.18
N PHE A 140 -11.27 7.80 -6.12
CA PHE A 140 -11.89 7.91 -4.79
C PHE A 140 -11.77 9.34 -4.23
N ASP A 141 -12.91 9.96 -3.91
CA ASP A 141 -13.00 11.36 -3.46
C ASP A 141 -12.32 12.34 -4.44
N GLY A 142 -12.30 12.03 -5.74
CA GLY A 142 -11.61 12.84 -6.75
C GLY A 142 -10.08 12.89 -6.60
N LEU A 143 -9.50 11.96 -5.85
CA LEU A 143 -8.05 11.83 -5.63
C LEU A 143 -7.53 10.49 -6.17
N GLN A 144 -6.25 10.47 -6.53
CA GLN A 144 -5.48 9.28 -6.86
C GLN A 144 -4.03 9.45 -6.38
N TYR A 145 -3.33 8.33 -6.20
CA TYR A 145 -1.88 8.30 -6.15
C TYR A 145 -1.32 8.59 -7.55
N LEU A 146 -0.39 9.54 -7.62
CA LEU A 146 0.37 9.89 -8.83
C LEU A 146 1.78 9.27 -8.81
N ASP A 147 2.39 9.19 -7.63
CA ASP A 147 3.67 8.54 -7.41
C ASP A 147 3.64 7.83 -6.06
N VAL A 148 4.18 6.61 -6.02
CA VAL A 148 4.34 5.84 -4.78
C VAL A 148 5.75 5.28 -4.69
N LYS A 149 6.42 5.52 -3.56
CA LYS A 149 7.68 4.85 -3.20
C LYS A 149 7.45 4.00 -1.98
N LEU A 150 7.72 2.70 -2.07
CA LEU A 150 7.54 1.73 -0.99
C LEU A 150 8.90 1.20 -0.52
N TYR A 151 9.17 1.37 0.78
CA TYR A 151 10.35 0.83 1.46
C TYR A 151 9.93 -0.14 2.55
N TRP A 152 10.45 -1.36 2.49
CA TRP A 152 10.19 -2.40 3.49
C TRP A 152 11.18 -3.57 3.33
N ASP A 153 11.40 -4.33 4.41
CA ASP A 153 12.25 -5.52 4.33
C ASP A 153 11.44 -6.73 3.79
N THR A 154 11.55 -6.97 2.48
CA THR A 154 10.87 -8.11 1.84
C THR A 154 11.40 -9.47 2.29
N SER A 155 12.61 -9.54 2.85
CA SER A 155 13.27 -10.80 3.20
C SER A 155 12.53 -11.53 4.33
N LEU A 156 11.99 -10.77 5.29
CA LEU A 156 11.21 -11.28 6.43
C LEU A 156 9.98 -12.09 5.98
N VAL A 157 9.34 -11.68 4.88
CA VAL A 157 8.18 -12.39 4.32
C VAL A 157 8.61 -13.52 3.39
N LYS A 158 9.62 -13.29 2.54
CA LYS A 158 10.13 -14.29 1.60
C LYS A 158 10.66 -15.54 2.29
N GLU A 159 11.42 -15.38 3.37
CA GLU A 159 11.97 -16.48 4.16
C GLU A 159 10.87 -17.38 4.73
N LYS A 160 9.78 -16.76 5.22
CA LYS A 160 8.62 -17.46 5.78
C LYS A 160 7.86 -18.22 4.69
N ILE A 161 7.58 -17.58 3.55
CA ILE A 161 6.93 -18.25 2.40
C ILE A 161 7.78 -19.45 1.92
N LEU A 162 9.09 -19.28 1.78
CA LEU A 162 9.98 -20.34 1.29
C LEU A 162 10.03 -21.53 2.24
N ARG A 163 10.23 -21.30 3.55
CA ARG A 163 10.24 -22.35 4.57
C ARG A 163 8.98 -23.22 4.49
N ARG A 164 7.82 -22.60 4.31
CA ARG A 164 6.53 -23.32 4.25
C ARG A 164 6.34 -24.11 2.97
N ARG A 165 6.78 -23.59 1.81
CA ARG A 165 6.79 -24.39 0.57
C ARG A 165 7.59 -25.68 0.75
N ILE A 166 8.77 -25.59 1.38
CA ILE A 166 9.63 -26.77 1.64
C ILE A 166 8.96 -27.74 2.61
N THR A 167 8.34 -27.26 3.70
CA THR A 167 7.62 -28.12 4.65
C THR A 167 6.42 -28.81 4.00
N SER A 168 5.62 -28.10 3.20
CA SER A 168 4.47 -28.69 2.51
C SER A 168 4.86 -29.79 1.51
N VAL A 169 6.01 -29.66 0.83
CA VAL A 169 6.52 -30.70 -0.07
C VAL A 169 6.95 -31.94 0.72
N LYS A 170 7.61 -31.75 1.88
CA LYS A 170 7.99 -32.84 2.78
C LYS A 170 6.77 -33.58 3.33
N ASP A 171 5.75 -32.86 3.78
CA ASP A 171 4.53 -33.45 4.35
C ASP A 171 3.68 -34.19 3.30
N GLN A 172 3.82 -33.83 2.02
CA GLN A 172 3.19 -34.53 0.88
C GLN A 172 4.07 -35.64 0.28
N GLY A 173 5.23 -35.95 0.88
CA GLY A 173 6.12 -37.03 0.44
C GLY A 173 6.89 -36.74 -0.85
N GLY A 174 7.03 -35.47 -1.25
CA GLY A 174 7.83 -35.07 -2.42
C GLY A 174 9.34 -35.07 -2.13
N PRO A 175 10.20 -35.30 -3.15
CA PRO A 175 11.65 -35.30 -2.98
C PRO A 175 12.16 -33.89 -2.65
N VAL A 176 13.22 -33.83 -1.83
CA VAL A 176 13.93 -32.61 -1.46
C VAL A 176 15.29 -32.67 -2.14
N ASP A 177 15.43 -31.99 -3.27
CA ASP A 177 16.71 -31.74 -3.93
C ASP A 177 17.19 -30.30 -3.64
#